data_AF-A0A0R2LPB9-F1
#
_entry.id   AF-A0A0R2LPB9-F1
#
_cell.length_a   1.000
_cell.length_b   1.000
_cell.length_c   1.000
_cell.angle_alpha   90.00
_cell.angle_beta   90.00
_cell.angle_gamma   90.00
#
_symmetry.space_group_name_H-M   'P 1'
#
loop_
_entity.id
_entity.type
_entity.pdbx_description
1 polymer ?
#
loop_
_entity_poly.entity_id
_entity_poly.type
_entity_poly.pdbx_seq_one_letter_code
_entity_poly.pdbx_strand_id
1 'polypeptide(L)'
;MVEHSKLKYPVTYSSFNIHTLRRCRQIDPHPDYNLLSASKLIKQPKKFLLSEGLSGLHTSHFQFANICQRAWTINNSYKAIILLSLGAFGIITDDFEKMTALKDKYQSHIELPPFTKISPFRSTK
;
A
#
# COMPACT_ATOMS: atom_id res chain seq x y z
N MET A 1 22.84 -7.97 5.21
CA MET A 1 22.01 -7.06 4.38
C MET A 1 20.62 -7.70 4.21
N VAL A 2 19.55 -6.92 4.06
CA VAL A 2 18.16 -7.46 4.01
C VAL A 2 17.98 -8.53 2.93
N GLU A 3 18.69 -8.45 1.81
CA GLU A 3 18.74 -9.45 0.73
C GLU A 3 19.16 -10.88 1.16
N HIS A 4 19.85 -11.04 2.30
CA HIS A 4 20.28 -12.37 2.79
C HIS A 4 19.37 -12.94 3.88
N SER A 5 18.25 -12.26 4.16
CA SER A 5 17.27 -12.72 5.15
C SER A 5 16.20 -13.59 4.50
N LYS A 6 15.59 -14.49 5.28
CA LYS A 6 14.48 -15.33 4.82
C LYS A 6 13.14 -14.58 4.89
N LEU A 7 13.06 -13.44 4.20
CA LEU A 7 11.84 -12.64 4.09
C LEU A 7 11.06 -12.98 2.83
N LYS A 8 9.79 -12.57 2.79
CA LYS A 8 8.99 -12.58 1.56
C LYS A 8 9.34 -11.34 0.73
N TYR A 9 9.76 -11.56 -0.51
CA TYR A 9 10.12 -10.50 -1.44
C TYR A 9 8.98 -10.20 -2.45
N PRO A 10 8.91 -8.96 -2.99
CA PRO A 10 9.74 -7.81 -2.63
C PRO A 10 9.40 -7.30 -1.22
N VAL A 11 10.42 -6.85 -0.49
CA VAL A 11 10.24 -6.18 0.81
C VAL A 11 9.69 -4.77 0.54
N THR A 12 8.69 -4.37 1.32
CA THR A 12 8.15 -3.01 1.27
C THR A 12 8.95 -2.09 2.19
N TYR A 13 9.50 -1.00 1.65
CA TYR A 13 10.10 0.08 2.42
C TYR A 13 9.21 1.32 2.36
N SER A 14 9.11 2.04 3.47
CA SER A 14 8.28 3.23 3.55
C SER A 14 8.92 4.29 4.42
N SER A 15 8.81 5.56 4.00
CA SER A 15 9.39 6.70 4.71
C SER A 15 8.57 7.95 4.46
N PHE A 16 8.55 8.86 5.44
CA PHE A 16 7.98 10.21 5.27
C PHE A 16 8.89 11.12 4.43
N ASN A 17 10.15 10.72 4.22
CA ASN A 17 11.14 11.51 3.50
C ASN A 17 11.40 10.95 2.11
N ILE A 18 10.96 11.69 1.08
CA ILE A 18 11.13 11.30 -0.32
C ILE A 18 12.60 11.17 -0.74
N HIS A 19 13.51 11.97 -0.18
CA HIS A 19 14.94 11.87 -0.48
C HIS A 19 15.56 10.59 0.07
N THR A 20 15.04 10.08 1.19
CA THR A 20 15.44 8.76 1.70
C THR A 20 15.05 7.68 0.71
N LEU A 21 13.80 7.70 0.22
CA LEU A 21 13.32 6.73 -0.76
C LEU A 21 14.13 6.78 -2.07
N ARG A 22 14.43 7.98 -2.58
CA ARG A 22 15.31 8.16 -3.75
C ARG A 22 16.68 7.54 -3.55
N ARG A 23 17.32 7.79 -2.39
CA ARG A 23 18.62 7.21 -2.06
C ARG A 23 18.56 5.69 -1.96
N CYS A 24 17.56 5.14 -1.28
CA CYS A 24 17.38 3.69 -1.17
C CYS A 24 17.22 3.05 -2.57
N ARG A 25 16.43 3.66 -3.46
CA ARG A 25 16.27 3.20 -4.85
C ARG A 25 17.55 3.22 -5.68
N GLN A 26 18.47 4.15 -5.41
CA GLN A 26 19.78 4.18 -6.07
C GLN A 26 20.68 3.04 -5.59
N ILE A 27 20.50 2.58 -4.35
CA ILE A 27 21.26 1.47 -3.77
C ILE A 27 20.66 0.13 -4.22
N ASP A 28 19.34 -0.01 -4.16
CA ASP A 28 18.61 -1.19 -4.60
C ASP A 28 17.28 -0.79 -5.28
N PRO A 29 17.15 -0.98 -6.60
CA PRO A 29 15.97 -0.56 -7.37
C PRO A 29 14.79 -1.54 -7.29
N HIS A 30 14.97 -2.76 -6.74
CA HIS A 30 13.96 -3.82 -6.79
C HIS A 30 12.85 -3.80 -5.72
N PRO A 31 13.09 -3.30 -4.49
CA PRO A 31 12.08 -3.28 -3.44
C PRO A 31 10.84 -2.42 -3.74
N ASP A 32 9.80 -2.64 -2.94
CA ASP A 32 8.54 -1.90 -3.03
C ASP A 32 8.61 -0.60 -2.20
N TYR A 33 8.92 0.52 -2.85
CA TYR A 33 9.07 1.83 -2.18
C TYR A 33 7.76 2.62 -2.15
N ASN A 34 7.34 3.01 -0.95
CA ASN A 34 6.08 3.74 -0.72
C ASN A 34 6.32 5.00 0.11
N LEU A 35 5.66 6.11 -0.25
CA LEU A 35 5.74 7.35 0.53
C LEU A 35 4.74 7.32 1.68
N LEU A 36 5.22 7.59 2.90
CA LEU A 36 4.37 7.91 4.04
C LEU A 36 3.96 9.38 3.99
N SER A 37 2.68 9.66 4.14
CA SER A 37 2.20 11.05 4.26
C SER A 37 1.07 11.17 5.27
N ALA A 38 1.29 12.05 6.24
CA ALA A 38 0.26 12.47 7.20
C ALA A 38 -0.57 13.67 6.68
N SER A 39 -0.10 14.34 5.63
CA SER A 39 -0.58 15.64 5.17
C SER A 39 -1.68 15.52 4.10
N LYS A 40 -2.09 16.67 3.55
CA LYS A 40 -3.13 16.83 2.52
C LYS A 40 -2.95 15.87 1.34
N LEU A 41 -4.08 15.64 0.64
CA LEU A 41 -4.16 14.83 -0.58
C LEU A 41 -3.04 15.16 -1.57
N ILE A 42 -2.42 14.11 -2.11
CA ILE A 42 -1.39 14.27 -3.13
C ILE A 42 -2.07 14.56 -4.46
N LYS A 43 -1.76 15.70 -5.06
CA LYS A 43 -2.28 16.07 -6.39
C LYS A 43 -1.73 15.13 -7.46
N GLN A 44 -2.60 14.68 -8.36
CA GLN A 44 -2.26 13.76 -9.46
C GLN A 44 -1.40 12.58 -9.00
N PRO A 45 -1.89 11.76 -8.05
CA PRO A 45 -1.04 10.84 -7.30
C PRO A 45 -0.39 9.76 -8.18
N LYS A 46 -1.06 9.32 -9.25
CA LYS A 46 -0.47 8.41 -10.24
C LYS A 46 0.77 9.04 -10.92
N LYS A 47 0.69 10.31 -11.33
CA LYS A 47 1.80 11.02 -11.97
C LYS A 47 2.96 11.19 -10.99
N PHE A 48 2.64 11.57 -9.74
CA PHE A 48 3.63 11.71 -8.68
C PHE A 48 4.39 10.40 -8.41
N LEU A 49 3.67 9.29 -8.25
CA LEU A 49 4.29 7.99 -8.02
C LEU A 49 5.21 7.59 -9.18
N LEU A 50 4.76 7.77 -10.42
CA LEU A 50 5.57 7.49 -11.61
C LEU A 50 6.83 8.35 -11.67
N SER A 51 6.73 9.66 -11.42
CA SER A 51 7.90 10.55 -11.45
C SER A 51 8.91 10.24 -10.37
N GLU A 52 8.45 9.78 -9.21
CA GLU A 52 9.32 9.40 -8.08
C GLU A 52 9.74 7.93 -8.12
N GLY A 53 9.26 7.15 -9.10
CA GLY A 53 9.41 5.69 -9.21
C GLY A 53 9.01 4.96 -7.92
N LEU A 54 7.89 5.36 -7.34
CA LEU A 54 7.29 4.74 -6.16
C LEU A 54 6.16 3.80 -6.59
N SER A 55 5.93 2.75 -5.81
CA SER A 55 4.85 1.80 -6.07
C SER A 55 3.50 2.25 -5.52
N GLY A 56 3.51 3.10 -4.49
CA GLY A 56 2.30 3.42 -3.75
C GLY A 56 2.46 4.43 -2.63
N LEU A 57 1.34 4.65 -1.94
CA LEU A 57 1.22 5.61 -0.84
C LEU A 57 0.75 4.91 0.43
N HIS A 58 1.38 5.29 1.54
CA HIS A 58 0.91 4.93 2.88
C HIS A 58 0.43 6.21 3.56
N THR A 59 -0.87 6.41 3.71
CA THR A 59 -1.44 7.71 4.10
C THR A 59 -2.33 7.65 5.32
N SER A 60 -2.36 8.72 6.11
CA SER A 60 -3.29 8.84 7.23
C SER A 60 -4.77 9.00 6.81
N HIS A 61 -4.98 9.32 5.52
CA HIS A 61 -6.26 9.51 4.87
C HIS A 61 -6.33 8.67 3.60
N PHE A 62 -7.51 8.22 3.21
CA PHE A 62 -7.71 7.55 1.92
C PHE A 62 -8.10 8.58 0.87
N GLN A 63 -7.56 8.43 -0.34
CA GLN A 63 -7.87 9.29 -1.47
C GLN A 63 -8.32 8.43 -2.63
N PHE A 64 -9.41 8.81 -3.27
CA PHE A 64 -9.97 8.04 -4.37
C PHE A 64 -9.09 8.20 -5.62
N ALA A 65 -8.17 7.26 -5.83
CA ALA A 65 -7.25 7.23 -6.94
C ALA A 65 -6.89 5.78 -7.27
N ASN A 66 -6.76 5.48 -8.57
CA ASN A 66 -6.37 4.15 -9.04
C ASN A 66 -4.86 3.91 -8.87
N ILE A 67 -4.42 3.76 -7.62
CA ILE A 67 -3.04 3.53 -7.18
C ILE A 67 -3.03 2.57 -5.98
N CYS A 68 -1.88 1.94 -5.71
CA CYS A 68 -1.73 1.19 -4.46
C CYS A 68 -1.69 2.15 -3.27
N GLN A 69 -2.69 2.06 -2.39
CA GLN A 69 -2.76 2.86 -1.18
C GLN A 69 -3.02 1.99 0.05
N ARG A 70 -2.24 2.21 1.10
CA ARG A 70 -2.45 1.61 2.43
C ARG A 70 -2.73 2.72 3.44
N ALA A 71 -3.80 2.59 4.22
CA ALA A 71 -4.19 3.62 5.18
C ALA A 71 -3.68 3.29 6.59
N TRP A 72 -3.23 4.30 7.34
CA TRP A 72 -2.74 4.14 8.71
C TRP A 72 -3.25 5.28 9.63
N THR A 73 -3.24 5.16 10.94
CA THR A 73 -3.46 3.92 11.67
C THR A 73 -4.97 3.76 11.85
N ILE A 74 -5.53 2.62 11.45
CA ILE A 74 -6.98 2.40 11.46
C ILE A 74 -7.33 1.36 12.50
N ASN A 75 -7.91 1.80 13.62
CA ASN A 75 -8.35 0.92 14.71
C ASN A 75 -9.89 0.87 14.83
N ASN A 76 -10.60 1.69 14.05
CA ASN A 76 -12.05 1.74 14.01
C ASN A 76 -12.60 0.81 12.92
N SER A 77 -13.45 -0.15 13.31
CA SER A 77 -14.02 -1.14 12.40
C SER A 77 -14.87 -0.54 11.28
N TYR A 78 -15.68 0.49 11.56
CA TYR A 78 -16.47 1.15 10.52
C TYR A 78 -15.57 1.79 9.46
N LYS A 79 -14.52 2.50 9.88
CA LYS A 79 -13.53 3.09 8.96
C LYS A 79 -12.82 2.00 8.15
N ALA A 80 -12.47 0.87 8.77
CA ALA A 80 -11.85 -0.26 8.07
C ALA A 80 -12.78 -0.87 7.01
N ILE A 81 -14.06 -1.12 7.31
CA ILE A 81 -15.05 -1.62 6.33
C ILE A 81 -15.17 -0.65 5.15
N ILE A 82 -15.26 0.66 5.43
CA ILE A 82 -15.34 1.68 4.37
C ILE A 82 -14.10 1.57 3.46
N LEU A 83 -12.89 1.52 4.03
CA LEU A 83 -11.66 1.40 3.27
C LEU A 83 -11.58 0.10 2.45
N LEU A 84 -12.02 -1.02 3.00
CA LEU A 84 -12.11 -2.29 2.28
C LEU A 84 -13.07 -2.17 1.09
N SER A 85 -14.24 -1.55 1.29
CA SER A 85 -15.22 -1.34 0.21
C SER A 85 -14.75 -0.39 -0.89
N LEU A 86 -13.88 0.57 -0.53
CA LEU A 86 -13.26 1.49 -1.49
C LEU A 86 -12.03 0.89 -2.20
N GLY A 87 -11.70 -0.38 -1.94
CA GLY A 87 -10.58 -1.06 -2.59
C GLY A 87 -9.20 -0.65 -2.08
N ALA A 88 -9.08 -0.21 -0.83
CA ALA A 88 -7.77 0.02 -0.22
C ALA A 88 -6.91 -1.26 -0.28
N PHE A 89 -5.65 -1.11 -0.67
CA PHE A 89 -4.74 -2.25 -0.83
C PHE A 89 -4.33 -2.85 0.52
N GLY A 90 -4.44 -2.07 1.60
CA GLY A 90 -4.17 -2.54 2.95
C GLY A 90 -4.47 -1.49 4.01
N ILE A 91 -4.48 -1.96 5.24
CA ILE A 91 -4.69 -1.16 6.44
C ILE A 91 -3.54 -1.45 7.40
N ILE A 92 -2.98 -0.41 8.01
CA ILE A 92 -2.02 -0.50 9.12
C ILE A 92 -2.79 -0.15 10.40
N THR A 93 -2.65 -0.97 11.43
CA THR A 93 -3.46 -0.95 12.65
C THR A 93 -2.62 -1.35 13.85
N ASP A 94 -3.01 -0.89 15.04
CA ASP A 94 -2.45 -1.33 16.32
C ASP A 94 -3.16 -2.59 16.85
N ASP A 95 -4.32 -2.95 16.28
CA ASP A 95 -5.14 -4.10 16.68
C ASP A 95 -5.34 -5.02 15.47
N PHE A 96 -4.27 -5.73 15.11
CA PHE A 96 -4.24 -6.57 13.92
C PHE A 96 -5.17 -7.79 14.04
N GLU A 97 -5.40 -8.31 15.24
CA GLU A 97 -6.30 -9.45 15.47
C GLU A 97 -7.73 -9.05 15.13
N LYS A 98 -8.22 -7.93 15.68
CA LYS A 98 -9.54 -7.40 15.37
C LYS A 98 -9.72 -7.07 13.90
N MET A 99 -8.73 -6.42 13.28
CA MET A 99 -8.81 -6.08 11.85
C MET A 99 -8.74 -7.30 10.94
N THR A 100 -8.00 -8.33 11.33
CA THR A 100 -7.96 -9.61 10.60
C THR A 100 -9.32 -10.30 10.66
N ALA A 101 -9.89 -10.45 11.86
CA ALA A 101 -11.22 -11.04 12.03
C ALA A 101 -12.30 -10.26 11.25
N LEU A 102 -12.22 -8.94 11.25
CA LEU A 102 -13.12 -8.08 10.49
C LEU A 102 -12.98 -8.29 8.98
N LYS A 103 -11.74 -8.34 8.47
CA LYS A 103 -11.44 -8.57 7.04
C LYS A 103 -11.94 -9.95 6.60
N ASP A 104 -11.72 -10.98 7.41
CA ASP A 104 -12.15 -12.34 7.10
C ASP A 104 -13.68 -12.43 7.07
N LYS A 105 -14.37 -11.80 8.04
CA LYS A 105 -15.84 -11.67 8.03
C LYS A 105 -16.35 -10.90 6.80
N TYR A 106 -15.70 -9.80 6.45
CA TYR A 106 -16.06 -9.01 5.27
C TYR A 106 -15.92 -9.86 4.00
N GLN A 107 -14.85 -10.64 3.86
CA GLN A 107 -14.61 -11.50 2.70
C GLN A 107 -15.58 -12.69 2.64
N SER A 108 -16.01 -13.26 3.77
CA SER A 108 -16.98 -14.36 3.76
C SER A 108 -18.40 -13.94 3.34
N HIS A 109 -18.74 -12.65 3.47
CA HIS A 109 -20.07 -12.12 3.11
C HIS A 109 -20.16 -11.59 1.68
N ILE A 110 -19.04 -11.48 0.98
CA ILE A 110 -19.04 -11.08 -0.42
C ILE A 110 -18.50 -12.27 -1.22
N GLU A 111 -19.41 -13.05 -1.81
CA GLU A 111 -19.05 -13.89 -2.96
C GLU A 111 -18.54 -12.95 -4.07
N LEU A 112 -17.26 -12.63 -4.04
CA LEU A 112 -16.64 -11.77 -5.03
C LEU A 112 -16.36 -12.61 -6.28
N PRO A 113 -16.74 -12.15 -7.50
CA PRO A 113 -16.17 -12.72 -8.71
C PRO A 113 -14.65 -12.62 -8.63
N PRO A 114 -13.91 -13.58 -9.22
CA PRO A 114 -12.48 -13.71 -9.00
C PRO A 114 -11.81 -12.39 -9.37
N PHE A 115 -11.20 -11.73 -8.38
CA PHE A 115 -10.33 -10.60 -8.64
C PHE A 115 -9.34 -11.05 -9.71
N THR A 116 -9.50 -10.47 -10.89
CA THR A 116 -8.58 -10.63 -12.01
C THR A 116 -7.21 -10.33 -11.44
N LYS A 117 -6.34 -11.34 -11.49
CA LYS A 117 -4.91 -11.20 -11.23
C LYS A 117 -4.44 -10.00 -12.04
N ILE A 118 -4.31 -8.83 -11.42
CA ILE A 118 -3.53 -7.76 -12.00
C ILE A 118 -2.10 -8.28 -11.90
N SER A 119 -1.65 -8.89 -13.00
CA SER A 119 -0.26 -9.29 -13.18
C SER A 119 0.60 -8.09 -12.82
N PRO A 120 1.66 -8.26 -12.00
CA PRO A 120 2.66 -7.22 -11.91
C PRO A 120 3.18 -6.99 -13.33
N PHE A 121 3.33 -5.72 -13.68
CA PHE A 121 3.94 -5.23 -14.91
C PHE A 121 4.88 -6.27 -15.55
N ARG A 122 4.47 -6.88 -16.68
CA ARG A 122 5.44 -7.44 -17.62
C ARG A 122 6.10 -6.26 -18.30
N SER A 123 7.34 -5.99 -17.90
CA SER A 123 8.28 -5.25 -18.74
C SER A 123 8.43 -6.02 -20.05
N THR A 124 7.90 -5.47 -21.13
CA THR A 124 8.35 -5.83 -22.47
C THR A 124 9.45 -4.86 -22.86
N LYS A 125 10.58 -5.46 -23.25
CA LYS A 125 11.69 -4.83 -23.96
C LYS A 125 11.21 -4.13 -25.24
#